data_AF-X0RUS8-F1
#
_entry.id   AF-X0RUS8-F1
#
_cell.length_a   1.000
_cell.length_b   1.000
_cell.length_c   1.000
_cell.angle_alpha   90.00
_cell.angle_beta   90.00
_cell.angle_gamma   90.00
#
_symmetry.space_group_name_H-M   'P 1'
#
loop_
_entity.id
_entity.type
_entity.pdbx_description
1 polymer ?
#
loop_
_entity_poly.entity_id
_entity_poly.type
_entity_poly.pdbx_seq_one_letter_code
_entity_poly.pdbx_strand_id
1 'polypeptide(L)'
;MSGGSFEYLCYWEIEAHGALLDMAMALADDSPERDETENIWTAIQDLNDRILKMRDVWHAVEWEQSGDYGQDQVRSAIEKYRSTLGLCVSPVHVQFSSEAKP
;
A
#
# COMPACT_ATOMS: atom_id res chain seq x y z
N MET A 1 23.74 -1.77 -8.30
CA MET A 1 22.53 -0.95 -8.08
C MET A 1 22.01 -1.35 -6.72
N SER A 2 22.03 -0.47 -5.72
CA SER A 2 21.39 -0.75 -4.44
C SER A 2 19.88 -0.81 -4.67
N GLY A 3 19.26 -1.91 -4.29
CA GLY A 3 17.84 -2.20 -4.53
C GLY A 3 16.88 -1.34 -3.72
N GLY A 4 17.26 -0.14 -3.28
CA GLY A 4 16.51 0.60 -2.28
C GLY A 4 16.57 -0.04 -0.88
N SER A 5 16.19 0.72 0.15
CA SER A 5 16.08 0.25 1.53
C SER A 5 14.89 -0.69 1.73
N PHE A 6 13.85 -0.57 0.89
CA PHE A 6 12.65 -1.41 0.93
C PHE A 6 12.26 -1.95 -0.45
N GLU A 7 13.25 -2.28 -1.30
CA GLU A 7 13.01 -2.94 -2.61
C GLU A 7 12.10 -2.13 -3.56
N TYR A 8 12.01 -0.81 -3.33
CA TYR A 8 11.07 0.07 -4.01
C TYR A 8 9.62 -0.42 -3.90
N LEU A 9 9.20 -0.86 -2.70
CA LEU A 9 7.83 -1.28 -2.39
C LEU A 9 6.76 -0.31 -2.89
N CYS A 10 7.08 0.99 -2.91
CA CYS A 10 6.19 2.01 -3.48
C CYS A 10 5.84 1.80 -4.97
N TYR A 11 6.57 0.98 -5.72
CA TYR A 11 6.20 0.64 -7.10
C TYR A 11 5.53 -0.72 -7.22
N TRP A 12 5.32 -1.43 -6.12
CA TRP A 12 4.66 -2.72 -6.12
C TRP A 12 3.14 -2.56 -6.35
N GLU A 13 2.59 -3.44 -7.17
CA GLU A 13 1.17 -3.53 -7.47
C GLU A 13 0.79 -5.01 -7.38
N ILE A 14 -0.38 -5.31 -6.81
CA ILE A 14 -0.89 -6.68 -6.86
C ILE A 14 -1.57 -6.83 -8.20
N GLU A 15 -1.02 -7.68 -9.06
CA GLU A 15 -1.67 -8.01 -10.32
C GLU A 15 -2.99 -8.74 -10.02
N ALA A 16 -4.10 -8.01 -10.13
CA ALA A 16 -5.42 -8.61 -10.16
C ALA A 16 -5.52 -9.40 -11.46
N HIS A 17 -5.45 -10.73 -11.36
CA HIS A 17 -5.55 -11.56 -12.54
C HIS A 17 -6.99 -11.46 -13.07
N GLY A 18 -7.21 -10.75 -14.20
CA GLY A 18 -8.55 -10.52 -14.77
C GLY A 18 -9.36 -11.81 -14.96
N ALA A 19 -8.68 -12.94 -15.17
CA ALA A 19 -9.33 -14.24 -15.28
C ALA A 19 -9.98 -14.76 -13.97
N LEU A 20 -9.77 -14.13 -12.80
CA LEU A 20 -10.49 -14.49 -11.58
C LEU A 20 -11.98 -14.18 -11.70
N LEU A 21 -12.33 -13.03 -12.28
CA LEU A 21 -13.73 -12.69 -12.56
C LEU A 21 -14.32 -13.63 -13.61
N ASP A 22 -13.58 -13.89 -14.69
CA ASP A 22 -14.01 -14.84 -15.73
C ASP A 22 -14.20 -16.25 -15.16
N MET A 23 -13.34 -16.68 -14.22
CA MET A 23 -13.46 -17.96 -13.53
C MET A 23 -14.71 -18.01 -12.65
N ALA A 24 -14.99 -16.96 -11.87
CA ALA A 24 -16.22 -16.86 -11.09
C ALA A 24 -17.46 -16.99 -11.98
N MET A 25 -17.45 -16.34 -13.15
CA MET A 25 -18.53 -16.43 -14.14
C MET A 25 -18.66 -17.82 -14.80
N ALA A 26 -17.60 -18.63 -14.81
CA ALA A 26 -17.63 -19.99 -15.34
C ALA A 26 -18.06 -21.04 -14.32
N LEU A 27 -18.04 -20.71 -13.02
CA LEU A 27 -18.52 -21.57 -11.94
C LEU A 27 -20.05 -21.55 -11.87
N ALA A 28 -20.64 -22.58 -11.24
CA ALA A 28 -22.08 -22.65 -11.09
C ALA A 28 -22.60 -21.50 -10.20
N ASP A 29 -23.77 -20.95 -10.54
CA ASP A 29 -24.29 -19.72 -9.93
C ASP A 29 -24.45 -19.81 -8.40
N ASP A 30 -24.81 -20.98 -7.87
CA ASP A 30 -25.05 -21.19 -6.43
C ASP A 30 -23.96 -22.07 -5.79
N SER A 31 -22.71 -21.96 -6.26
CA SER A 31 -21.59 -22.77 -5.77
C SER A 31 -20.73 -22.00 -4.76
N PRO A 32 -20.29 -22.63 -3.66
CA PRO A 32 -19.40 -21.99 -2.70
C PRO A 32 -18.04 -21.60 -3.31
N GLU A 33 -17.59 -22.29 -4.36
CA GLU A 33 -16.37 -21.95 -5.10
C GLU A 33 -16.52 -20.64 -5.88
N ARG A 34 -17.71 -20.35 -6.40
CA ARG A 34 -18.00 -19.08 -7.06
C ARG A 34 -17.91 -17.95 -6.05
N ASP A 35 -18.62 -18.06 -4.94
CA ASP A 35 -18.61 -17.07 -3.85
C ASP A 35 -17.18 -16.80 -3.37
N GLU A 36 -16.40 -17.86 -3.14
CA GLU A 36 -15.00 -17.73 -2.71
C GLU A 36 -14.14 -17.02 -3.77
N THR A 37 -14.35 -17.33 -5.05
CA THR A 37 -13.61 -16.69 -6.15
C THR A 37 -13.94 -15.19 -6.25
N GLU A 38 -15.22 -14.82 -6.11
CA GLU A 38 -15.67 -13.42 -6.09
C GLU A 38 -15.12 -12.67 -4.86
N ASN A 39 -15.07 -13.33 -3.70
CA ASN A 39 -14.47 -12.78 -2.48
C ASN A 39 -12.97 -12.52 -2.64
N ILE A 40 -12.23 -13.46 -3.21
CA ILE A 40 -10.78 -13.30 -3.49
C ILE A 40 -10.56 -12.13 -4.45
N TRP A 41 -11.34 -12.06 -5.54
CA TRP A 41 -11.27 -10.94 -6.49
C TRP A 41 -11.50 -9.60 -5.79
N THR A 42 -12.56 -9.48 -4.99
CA THR A 42 -12.90 -8.26 -4.26
C THR A 42 -11.80 -7.90 -3.25
N ALA A 43 -11.27 -8.87 -2.51
CA ALA A 43 -10.19 -8.64 -1.55
C ALA A 43 -8.91 -8.13 -2.22
N ILE A 44 -8.57 -8.62 -3.43
CA ILE A 44 -7.43 -8.13 -4.20
C ILE A 44 -7.64 -6.67 -4.60
N GLN A 45 -8.85 -6.31 -5.07
CA GLN A 45 -9.15 -4.93 -5.47
C GLN A 45 -9.10 -3.97 -4.28
N ASP A 46 -9.71 -4.34 -3.16
CA ASP A 46 -9.66 -3.56 -1.92
C ASP A 46 -8.22 -3.37 -1.42
N LEU A 47 -7.39 -4.42 -1.53
CA LEU A 47 -5.99 -4.34 -1.13
C LEU A 47 -5.18 -3.45 -2.08
N ASN A 48 -5.41 -3.53 -3.40
CA ASN A 48 -4.79 -2.66 -4.39
C ASN A 48 -5.12 -1.19 -4.12
N ASP A 49 -6.38 -0.86 -3.85
CA ASP A 49 -6.80 0.51 -3.50
C ASP A 49 -6.09 1.03 -2.25
N ARG A 50 -5.89 0.17 -1.25
CA ARG A 50 -5.15 0.51 -0.02
C ARG A 50 -3.66 0.72 -0.29
N ILE A 51 -3.06 -0.11 -1.13
CA ILE A 51 -1.66 0.03 -1.58
C ILE A 51 -1.46 1.36 -2.31
N LEU A 52 -2.33 1.68 -3.27
CA LEU A 52 -2.26 2.93 -4.03
C LEU A 52 -2.33 4.16 -3.13
N LYS A 53 -3.17 4.14 -2.07
CA LYS A 53 -3.25 5.22 -1.09
C LYS A 53 -1.99 5.33 -0.22
N MET A 54 -1.34 4.22 0.09
CA MET A 54 -0.10 4.18 0.88
C MET A 54 1.16 4.49 0.07
N ARG A 55 1.08 4.42 -1.27
CA ARG A 55 2.19 4.56 -2.21
C ARG A 55 3.08 5.77 -1.92
N ASP A 56 2.47 6.93 -1.73
CA ASP A 56 3.17 8.19 -1.47
C ASP A 56 3.96 8.15 -0.14
N VAL A 57 3.39 7.51 0.88
CA VAL A 57 4.06 7.36 2.20
C VAL A 57 5.27 6.45 2.07
N TRP A 58 5.12 5.29 1.41
CA TRP A 58 6.22 4.36 1.19
C TRP A 58 7.33 4.98 0.36
N HIS A 59 6.98 5.72 -0.69
CA HIS A 59 7.94 6.43 -1.52
C HIS A 59 8.72 7.47 -0.71
N ALA A 60 8.03 8.25 0.13
CA ALA A 60 8.68 9.26 0.95
C ALA A 60 9.65 8.65 1.98
N VAL A 61 9.29 7.51 2.58
CA VAL A 61 10.15 6.80 3.53
C VAL A 61 11.36 6.18 2.84
N GLU A 62 11.18 5.56 1.68
CA GLU A 62 12.28 5.02 0.87
C GLU A 62 13.33 6.09 0.55
N TRP A 63 12.86 7.27 0.12
CA TRP A 63 13.73 8.38 -0.25
C TRP A 63 14.37 9.08 0.95
N GLU A 64 13.72 9.07 2.12
CA GLU A 64 14.35 9.57 3.34
C GLU A 64 15.52 8.66 3.76
N GLN A 65 15.36 7.34 3.63
CA GLN A 65 16.42 6.38 3.92
C GLN A 65 17.59 6.43 2.92
N SER A 66 17.34 6.78 1.65
CA SER A 66 18.41 7.00 0.68
C SER A 66 19.09 8.37 0.83
N GLY A 67 18.54 9.26 1.66
CA GLY A 67 19.02 10.63 1.85
C GLY A 67 18.54 11.60 0.77
N ASP A 68 17.63 11.19 -0.12
CA ASP A 68 17.03 12.04 -1.15
C ASP A 68 15.95 12.97 -0.57
N TYR A 69 15.26 12.54 0.50
CA TYR A 69 14.26 13.32 1.24
C TYR A 69 14.66 13.56 2.70
N GLY A 70 14.06 14.60 3.29
CA GLY A 70 14.05 14.86 4.72
C GLY A 70 12.79 14.34 5.41
N GLN A 71 12.76 14.49 6.74
CA GLN A 71 11.63 14.06 7.56
C GLN A 71 10.35 14.88 7.33
N ASP A 72 10.46 16.09 6.79
CA ASP A 72 9.33 16.94 6.45
C ASP A 72 8.52 16.37 5.28
N GLN A 73 9.16 15.75 4.29
CA GLN A 73 8.47 15.09 3.18
C GLN A 73 7.70 13.87 3.67
N VAL A 74 8.29 13.05 4.55
CA VAL A 74 7.61 11.91 5.19
C VAL A 74 6.39 12.36 5.97
N ARG A 75 6.53 13.42 6.77
CA ARG A 75 5.41 13.99 7.55
C ARG A 75 4.28 14.47 6.65
N SER A 76 4.61 15.21 5.60
CA SER A 76 3.63 15.70 4.63
C SER A 76 2.88 14.56 3.93
N ALA A 77 3.58 13.49 3.54
CA ALA A 77 2.95 12.31 2.95
C ALA A 77 1.98 11.61 3.91
N ILE A 78 2.35 11.47 5.19
CA ILE A 78 1.49 10.88 6.23
C ILE A 78 0.24 11.75 6.46
N GLU A 79 0.39 13.08 6.51
CA GLU A 79 -0.74 14.00 6.68
C GLU A 79 -1.71 13.92 5.50
N LYS A 80 -1.18 13.88 4.26
CA LYS A 80 -1.98 13.68 3.05
C LYS A 80 -2.76 12.37 3.10
N TYR A 81 -2.10 11.27 3.47
CA TYR A 81 -2.74 9.96 3.60
C TYR A 81 -3.87 9.96 4.64
N ARG A 82 -3.64 10.57 5.81
CA ARG A 82 -4.67 10.69 6.86
C ARG A 82 -5.87 11.51 6.40
N SER A 83 -5.63 12.60 5.66
CA SER A 83 -6.68 13.41 5.07
C SER A 83 -7.53 12.61 4.08
N THR A 84 -6.92 11.79 3.22
CA THR A 84 -7.67 10.90 2.29
C THR A 84 -8.52 9.85 3.00
N LEU A 85 -8.18 9.46 4.24
CA LEU A 85 -8.98 8.54 5.04
C LEU A 85 -10.08 9.22 5.86
N GLY A 86 -10.16 10.55 5.85
CA GLY A 86 -11.06 11.29 6.75
C GLY A 86 -10.68 11.16 8.23
N LEU A 87 -9.43 10.76 8.52
CA LEU A 87 -8.93 10.68 9.89
C LEU A 87 -8.57 12.10 10.37
N CYS A 88 -9.24 12.56 11.44
CA CYS A 88 -8.99 13.86 12.05
C CYS A 88 -7.50 14.00 12.41
N VAL A 89 -6.87 15.09 11.94
CA VAL A 89 -5.43 15.31 12.07
C VAL A 89 -5.11 15.80 13.48
N SER A 90 -4.85 14.88 14.42
CA SER A 90 -4.11 15.21 15.64
C SER A 90 -2.61 15.20 15.32
N PRO A 91 -1.82 16.17 15.82
CA PRO A 91 -0.39 16.24 15.55
C PRO A 91 0.30 15.04 16.21
N VAL A 92 0.71 14.07 15.41
CA VAL A 92 1.46 12.90 15.92
C VAL A 92 2.93 13.29 16.00
N HIS A 93 3.46 13.34 17.23
CA HIS A 93 4.90 13.25 17.46
C HIS A 93 5.36 11.88 16.99
N VAL A 94 5.97 11.83 15.81
CA VAL A 94 6.58 10.61 15.31
C VAL A 94 7.95 10.48 15.97
N GLN A 95 8.06 9.62 16.98
CA GLN A 95 9.36 9.20 17.52
C GLN A 95 9.84 8.00 16.72
N PHE A 96 10.91 8.17 15.93
CA PHE A 96 11.66 7.05 15.36
C PHE A 96 12.97 6.91 16.13
N SER A 97 13.22 5.70 16.64
CA SER A 97 14.48 5.34 17.30
C SER A 97 15.62 5.43 16.29
N SER A 98 16.54 6.37 16.54
CA SER A 98 17.84 6.39 15.89
C SER A 98 18.71 5.25 16.46
N GLU A 99 18.56 4.05 15.94
CA GLU A 99 19.64 3.07 16.06
C GLU A 99 20.70 3.43 15.02
N ALA A 100 21.71 4.16 15.49
CA ALA A 100 22.95 4.43 14.80
C ALA A 100 23.56 3.10 14.33
N LYS A 101 23.85 2.98 13.04
CA LYS A 101 24.78 1.97 12.55
C LYS A 101 26.22 2.53 12.56
N PRO A 102 27.20 1.68 12.91
CA PRO A 102 28.60 2.04 13.14
C PRO A 102 29.35 2.48 11.88
#